data_AF-A0A967WY50-F1
#
_entry.id   AF-A0A967WY50-F1
#
_cell.length_a   1.000
_cell.length_b   1.000
_cell.length_c   1.000
_cell.angle_alpha   90.00
_cell.angle_beta   90.00
_cell.angle_gamma   90.00
#
_symmetry.space_group_name_H-M   'P 1'
#
loop_
_entity.id
_entity.type
_entity.pdbx_description
1 polymer ?
#
loop_
_entity_poly.entity_id
_entity_poly.type
_entity_poly.pdbx_seq_one_letter_code
_entity_poly.pdbx_strand_id
1 'polypeptide(L)' 'MSPTPRDRVLAQIHHQETDYVPYTIRFEGDVAERLDAHYGSDVWRSLIDNAIRRLPGPDPEVRRSRDPCDTD' A
#
# COMPACT_ATOMS: atom_id res chain seq x y z
N MET A 1 21.00 4.12 -15.60
CA MET A 1 20.51 4.06 -14.20
C MET A 1 19.34 3.09 -14.18
N SER A 2 19.27 2.22 -13.18
CA SER A 2 18.10 1.35 -13.02
C SER A 2 16.89 2.20 -12.58
N PRO A 3 15.67 1.88 -13.05
CA PRO A 3 14.47 2.63 -12.68
C PRO A 3 14.23 2.55 -11.16
N THR A 4 13.78 3.66 -10.57
CA THR A 4 13.40 3.68 -9.15
C THR A 4 12.08 2.94 -8.95
N PRO A 5 11.73 2.55 -7.70
CA PRO A 5 10.41 1.97 -7.42
C PRO A 5 9.24 2.85 -7.91
N ARG A 6 9.39 4.17 -7.80
CA ARG A 6 8.40 5.14 -8.31
C ARG A 6 8.28 5.05 -9.83
N ASP A 7 9.39 4.99 -10.55
CA ASP A 7 9.40 4.95 -12.02
C ASP A 7 8.73 3.67 -12.54
N ARG A 8 8.95 2.53 -11.86
CA ARG A 8 8.31 1.25 -12.20
C ARG A 8 6.79 1.30 -12.03
N VAL A 9 6.30 1.88 -10.94
CA VAL A 9 4.86 2.04 -10.71
C VAL A 9 4.24 2.95 -11.75
N LEU A 10 4.91 4.06 -12.11
CA LEU A 10 4.44 4.95 -13.16
C LEU A 10 4.37 4.23 -14.51
N ALA A 11 5.41 3.47 -14.88
CA ALA A 11 5.42 2.67 -16.11
C ALA A 11 4.26 1.67 -16.16
N GLN A 12 3.94 0.99 -15.05
CA GLN A 12 2.77 0.10 -14.98
C GLN A 12 1.45 0.84 -15.20
N ILE A 13 1.24 2.00 -14.57
CA ILE A 13 0.01 2.81 -14.74
C ILE A 13 -0.13 3.24 -16.21
N HIS A 14 0.99 3.50 -16.88
CA HIS A 14 1.04 3.82 -18.30
C HIS A 14 1.06 2.59 -19.23
N HIS A 15 0.90 1.37 -18.70
CA HIS A 15 0.89 0.11 -19.45
C HIS A 15 2.17 -0.13 -20.26
N GLN A 16 3.32 0.33 -19.74
CA GLN A 16 4.64 0.13 -20.33
C GLN A 16 5.31 -1.12 -19.75
N GLU A 17 6.19 -1.74 -20.54
CA GLU A 17 7.02 -2.86 -20.07
C GLU A 17 7.93 -2.41 -18.92
N THR A 18 7.96 -3.20 -17.84
CA THR A 18 8.78 -2.95 -16.66
C THR A 18 9.85 -4.02 -16.51
N ASP A 19 11.05 -3.63 -16.07
CA ASP A 19 12.19 -4.53 -15.78
C ASP A 19 11.86 -5.58 -14.71
N TYR A 20 10.93 -5.24 -13.80
CA TYR A 20 10.41 -6.10 -12.76
C TYR A 20 8.96 -5.70 -12.44
N VAL A 21 8.11 -6.68 -12.11
CA VAL A 21 6.72 -6.43 -11.72
C VAL A 21 6.68 -6.06 -10.23
N PRO A 22 6.42 -4.78 -9.87
CA PRO A 22 6.28 -4.40 -8.48
C PRO A 22 5.10 -5.16 -7.84
N TYR A 23 5.32 -5.67 -6.64
CA TYR A 23 4.33 -6.44 -5.88
C TYR A 23 4.05 -5.79 -4.54
N THR A 24 2.98 -6.26 -3.91
CA THR A 24 2.63 -5.92 -2.54
C THR A 24 2.25 -7.19 -1.82
N ILE A 25 2.96 -7.49 -0.73
CA ILE A 25 2.63 -8.61 0.14
C ILE A 25 1.60 -8.15 1.14
N ARG A 26 0.46 -8.84 1.18
CA ARG A 26 -0.52 -8.67 2.25
C ARG A 26 -0.36 -9.81 3.24
N PHE A 27 -0.53 -9.48 4.52
CA PHE A 27 -0.71 -10.46 5.58
C PHE A 27 -2.20 -10.49 5.90
N GLU A 28 -2.77 -11.69 5.88
CA GLU A 28 -4.17 -11.91 6.19
C GLU A 28 -4.33 -12.23 7.68
N GLY A 29 -5.35 -11.64 8.32
CA GLY A 29 -5.72 -11.97 9.69
C GLY A 29 -4.55 -11.91 10.68
N ASP A 30 -4.35 -13.02 11.37
CA ASP A 30 -3.37 -13.17 12.47
C ASP A 30 -1.95 -13.53 12.00
N VAL A 31 -1.72 -13.66 10.69
CA VAL A 31 -0.44 -14.13 10.14
C VAL A 31 0.70 -13.19 10.55
N ALA A 32 0.46 -11.89 10.56
CA ALA A 32 1.47 -10.91 10.95
C ALA A 32 1.88 -11.07 12.43
N GLU A 33 0.94 -11.38 13.32
CA GLU A 33 1.21 -11.62 14.74
C GLU A 33 1.92 -12.96 14.97
N ARG A 34 1.54 -14.00 14.20
CA ARG A 34 2.21 -15.30 14.23
C ARG A 34 3.66 -15.21 13.76
N LEU A 35 3.93 -14.39 12.75
CA LEU A 35 5.30 -14.11 12.29
C LEU A 35 6.08 -13.32 13.33
N ASP A 36 5.47 -12.32 13.98
CA ASP A 36 6.11 -11.61 15.09
C ASP A 36 6.49 -12.56 16.23
N ALA A 37 5.60 -13.49 16.59
CA ALA A 37 5.87 -14.50 17.61
C ALA A 37 6.98 -15.48 17.18
N HIS A 38 7.00 -15.87 15.91
CA HIS A 38 8.01 -16.79 15.37
C HIS A 38 9.42 -16.17 15.33
N TYR A 39 9.52 -14.92 14.89
CA TYR A 39 10.78 -14.18 14.83
C TYR A 39 11.12 -13.44 16.12
N GLY A 40 10.22 -13.46 17.12
CA GLY A 40 10.36 -12.79 18.40
C GLY A 40 10.27 -11.26 18.34
N SER A 41 9.99 -10.68 17.17
CA SER A 41 9.87 -9.23 16.95
C SER A 41 9.22 -8.93 15.60
N ASP A 42 8.86 -7.66 15.36
CA ASP A 42 8.34 -7.15 14.09
C ASP A 42 9.42 -6.69 13.10
N VAL A 43 10.71 -6.84 13.45
CA VAL A 43 11.85 -6.38 12.65
C VAL A 43 11.85 -6.98 11.24
N TRP A 44 11.34 -8.20 11.06
CA TRP A 44 11.24 -8.85 9.75
C TRP A 44 10.40 -8.02 8.76
N ARG A 45 9.44 -7.21 9.24
CA ARG A 45 8.61 -6.36 8.38
C ARG A 45 9.41 -5.32 7.63
N SER A 46 10.52 -4.82 8.21
CA SER A 46 11.40 -3.86 7.53
C SER A 46 12.27 -4.51 6.45
N LEU A 47 12.36 -5.84 6.42
CA LEU A 47 13.09 -6.58 5.38
C LEU A 47 12.27 -6.77 4.11
N ILE A 48 10.98 -6.44 4.14
CA ILE A 48 10.07 -6.58 3.01
C ILE A 48 9.97 -5.26 2.26
N ASP A 49 10.37 -5.29 0.99
CA ASP A 49 10.23 -4.15 0.09
C ASP A 49 8.88 -4.17 -0.63
N ASN A 50 7.90 -3.45 -0.07
CA ASN A 50 6.61 -3.24 -0.71
C ASN A 50 6.67 -2.01 -1.63
N ALA A 51 6.54 -2.24 -2.93
CA ALA A 51 6.60 -1.18 -3.93
C ALA A 51 5.40 -0.22 -3.88
N ILE A 52 4.24 -0.67 -3.39
CA ILE A 52 3.04 0.16 -3.24
C ILE A 52 2.73 0.30 -1.74
N ARG A 53 2.85 1.52 -1.24
CA ARG A 53 2.52 1.84 0.16
C ARG A 53 1.02 2.06 0.30
N ARG A 54 0.44 1.42 1.31
CA ARG A 54 -0.95 1.67 1.68
C ARG A 54 -1.03 2.96 2.46
N LEU A 55 -1.93 3.83 2.05
CA LEU A 55 -2.36 4.95 2.89
C LEU A 55 -3.43 4.43 3.87
N PRO A 56 -3.49 4.96 5.10
CA PRO A 56 -4.64 4.72 5.96
C PRO A 56 -5.91 5.08 5.19
N GLY A 57 -6.96 4.27 5.38
CA GLY A 57 -8.27 4.56 4.79
C GLY A 57 -8.76 5.94 5.23
N PRO A 58 -9.61 6.61 4.43
CA PRO A 58 -10.26 7.83 4.89
C PRO A 58 -11.02 7.53 6.19
N ASP A 59 -11.06 8.50 7.08
CA ASP A 59 -11.88 8.42 8.29
C ASP A 59 -13.33 8.12 7.86
N PRO A 60 -13.94 7.00 8.28
CA PRO A 60 -15.31 6.69 7.92
C PRO A 60 -16.30 7.75 8.45
N GLU A 61 -15.91 8.55 9.45
CA GLU A 61 -16.71 9.64 10.00
C GLU A 61 -16.46 10.99 9.32
N VAL A 62 -16.12 11.01 8.01
CA VAL A 62 -16.23 12.24 7.22
C VAL A 62 -17.66 12.76 7.38
N ARG A 63 -17.83 13.75 8.26
CA ARG A 63 -19.02 14.60 8.32
C ARG A 63 -19.19 15.11 6.91
N ARG A 64 -20.24 14.66 6.22
CA ARG A 64 -20.67 15.28 4.98
C ARG A 64 -20.81 16.76 5.28
N SER A 65 -19.87 17.57 4.80
CA SER A 65 -20.11 18.99 4.63
C SER A 65 -21.34 19.05 3.74
N ARG A 66 -22.43 19.65 4.23
CA ARG A 66 -23.67 19.87 3.50
C ARG A 66 -23.31 20.30 2.08
N ASP A 67 -23.65 19.47 1.10
CA ASP A 67 -23.28 19.73 -0.28
C ASP A 67 -23.93 21.05 -0.70
N PRO A 68 -23.19 21.98 -1.33
CA PRO A 68 -23.77 23.24 -1.80
C PRO A 68 -24.82 23.04 -2.91
N CYS A 69 -25.01 21.80 -3.37
CA CYS A 69 -26.04 21.40 -4.33
C CYS A 69 -27.35 20.91 -3.68
N ASP A 70 -27.45 20.86 -2.35
CA ASP A 70 -28.73 20.68 -1.65
C ASP A 70 -29.50 22.01 -1.67
N THR A 71 -30.10 22.35 -2.81
CA THR A 71 -31.16 23.36 -2.89
C THR A 71 -32.31 22.81 -3.73
N ASP A 72 -33.48 22.72 -3.09
CA ASP A 72 -34.87 22.43 -3.56
C ASP A 72 -35.09 21.72 -4.90
#